data_AF-A0A1F7NFV1-F1
#
_entry.id   AF-A0A1F7NFV1-F1
#
_cell.length_a   1.000
_cell.length_b   1.000
_cell.length_c   1.000
_cell.angle_alpha   90.00
_cell.angle_beta   90.00
_cell.angle_gamma   90.00
#
_symmetry.space_group_name_H-M   'P 1'
#
loop_
_entity.id
_entity.type
_entity.pdbx_description
1 polymer ?
#
loop_
_entity_poly.entity_id
_entity_poly.type
_entity_poly.pdbx_seq_one_letter_code
_entity_poly.pdbx_strand_id
1 'polypeptide(L)'
;MALHIALGQRVGLTKVQIDGLAIHADNPAEYSELEHLAIRYAEQLTTGATTDEELDAQLKKHLSDRELVELAVTVATANATTRICNALKIEED
;
A
#
# COMPACT_ATOMS: atom_id res chain seq x y z
N MET A 1 2.60 11.90 4.42
CA MET A 1 1.20 11.64 4.02
C MET A 1 0.75 12.61 2.92
N ALA A 2 0.78 13.93 3.14
CA ALA A 2 0.30 14.92 2.15
C ALA A 2 1.01 14.82 0.78
N LEU A 3 2.33 14.57 0.79
CA LEU A 3 3.13 14.36 -0.44
C LEU A 3 2.65 13.13 -1.25
N HIS A 4 2.37 12.00 -0.58
CA HIS A 4 1.95 10.77 -1.25
C HIS A 4 0.53 10.89 -1.82
N ILE A 5 -0.36 11.60 -1.13
CA ILE A 5 -1.71 11.92 -1.64
C ILE A 5 -1.62 12.72 -2.94
N ALA A 6 -0.81 13.79 -2.96
CA ALA A 6 -0.65 14.63 -4.14
C ALA A 6 -0.05 13.86 -5.33
N LEU A 7 0.92 12.96 -5.08
CA LEU A 7 1.46 12.08 -6.12
C LEU A 7 0.41 11.09 -6.63
N GLY A 8 -0.37 10.48 -5.73
CA GLY A 8 -1.47 9.58 -6.07
C GLY A 8 -2.49 10.22 -7.02
N GLN A 9 -2.93 11.44 -6.71
CA GLN A 9 -3.83 12.21 -7.57
C GLN A 9 -3.23 12.47 -8.96
N ARG A 10 -1.93 12.80 -9.02
CA ARG A 10 -1.24 13.06 -10.30
C ARG A 10 -1.15 11.83 -11.19
N VAL A 11 -1.15 10.63 -10.61
CA VAL A 11 -1.11 9.36 -11.37
C VAL A 11 -2.49 8.72 -11.56
N GLY A 12 -3.56 9.41 -11.13
CA GLY A 12 -4.94 9.04 -11.44
C GLY A 12 -5.79 8.48 -10.29
N LEU A 13 -5.28 8.43 -9.05
CA LEU A 13 -6.11 8.05 -7.91
C LEU A 13 -7.21 9.08 -7.68
N THR A 14 -8.45 8.58 -7.56
CA THR A 14 -9.60 9.45 -7.31
C THR A 14 -9.65 9.89 -5.85
N LYS A 15 -10.37 10.99 -5.58
CA LYS A 15 -10.63 11.42 -4.20
C LYS A 15 -11.36 10.33 -3.40
N VAL A 16 -12.28 9.60 -4.03
CA VAL A 16 -13.02 8.50 -3.40
C VAL A 16 -12.08 7.38 -2.97
N GLN A 17 -11.13 6.98 -3.82
CA GLN A 17 -10.12 5.99 -3.46
C GLN A 17 -9.20 6.50 -2.34
N ILE A 18 -8.76 7.76 -2.39
CA ILE A 18 -7.88 8.30 -1.35
C ILE A 18 -8.58 8.38 0.01
N ASP A 19 -9.81 8.91 0.04
CA ASP A 19 -10.59 9.05 1.28
C ASP A 19 -11.03 7.68 1.81
N GLY A 20 -11.31 6.73 0.90
CA GLY A 20 -11.82 5.40 1.21
C GLY A 20 -10.76 4.34 1.51
N LEU A 21 -9.46 4.69 1.48
CA LEU A 21 -8.37 3.72 1.60
C LEU A 21 -8.42 2.93 2.92
N ALA A 22 -8.71 3.61 4.04
CA ALA A 22 -8.78 3.00 5.37
C ALA A 22 -9.96 2.04 5.54
N ILE A 23 -10.96 2.12 4.65
CA ILE A 23 -12.16 1.28 4.65
C ILE A 23 -12.31 0.57 3.30
N HIS A 24 -11.20 0.29 2.62
CA HIS A 24 -11.23 -0.25 1.26
C HIS A 24 -12.02 -1.57 1.21
N ALA A 25 -11.97 -2.40 2.25
CA ALA A 25 -12.67 -3.67 2.34
C ALA A 25 -14.20 -3.52 2.27
N ASP A 26 -14.73 -2.36 2.71
CA ASP A 26 -16.16 -2.06 2.70
C ASP A 26 -16.62 -1.48 1.35
N ASN A 27 -15.69 -1.09 0.48
CA ASN A 27 -15.96 -0.43 -0.80
C ASN A 27 -15.36 -1.20 -2.00
N PRO A 28 -15.82 -2.43 -2.26
CA PRO A 28 -15.20 -3.32 -3.26
C PRO A 28 -15.33 -2.83 -4.72
N ALA A 29 -16.20 -1.86 -4.99
CA ALA A 29 -16.39 -1.30 -6.31
C ALA A 29 -15.36 -0.21 -6.67
N GLU A 30 -14.69 0.37 -5.67
CA GLU A 30 -13.79 1.51 -5.86
C GLU A 30 -12.35 1.08 -6.20
N TYR A 31 -12.05 -0.22 -6.11
CA TYR A 31 -10.74 -0.78 -6.40
C TYR A 31 -10.90 -2.07 -7.21
N SER A 32 -9.93 -2.31 -8.09
CA SER A 32 -9.77 -3.62 -8.71
C SER A 32 -9.35 -4.67 -7.68
N GLU A 33 -9.51 -5.95 -8.05
CA GLU A 33 -9.04 -7.08 -7.24
C GLU A 33 -7.56 -6.96 -6.89
N LEU A 34 -6.71 -6.63 -7.87
CA LEU A 34 -5.27 -6.46 -7.65
C LEU A 34 -4.97 -5.30 -6.68
N GLU A 35 -5.67 -4.17 -6.80
CA GLU A 35 -5.50 -3.05 -5.87
C GLU A 35 -5.89 -3.45 -4.44
N HIS A 36 -6.98 -4.20 -4.25
CA HIS A 36 -7.33 -4.72 -2.94
C HIS A 36 -6.28 -5.66 -2.36
N LEU A 37 -5.74 -6.57 -3.17
CA LEU A 37 -4.68 -7.47 -2.73
C LEU A 37 -3.41 -6.69 -2.35
N ALA A 38 -3.04 -5.69 -3.15
CA ALA A 38 -1.88 -4.84 -2.87
C ALA A 38 -2.04 -4.00 -1.59
N ILE A 39 -3.23 -3.46 -1.34
CA ILE A 39 -3.54 -2.71 -0.10
C ILE A 39 -3.42 -3.65 1.10
N ARG A 40 -4.06 -4.83 1.07
CA ARG A 40 -3.96 -5.83 2.16
C ARG A 40 -2.53 -6.28 2.41
N TYR A 41 -1.74 -6.45 1.36
CA TYR A 41 -0.32 -6.80 1.47
C TYR A 41 0.48 -5.71 2.18
N ALA A 42 0.24 -4.45 1.83
CA ALA A 42 0.85 -3.31 2.49
C ALA A 42 0.46 -3.22 3.97
N GLU A 43 -0.81 -3.45 4.31
CA GLU A 43 -1.29 -3.46 5.71
C GLU A 43 -0.60 -4.54 6.57
N GLN A 44 -0.52 -5.78 6.06
CA GLN A 44 0.10 -6.89 6.79
C GLN A 44 1.61 -6.69 6.98
N LEU A 45 2.33 -6.27 5.94
CA LEU A 45 3.76 -5.99 6.08
C LEU A 45 4.05 -4.78 6.99
N THR A 46 3.14 -3.81 7.07
CA THR A 46 3.29 -2.64 7.94
C THR A 46 3.05 -2.96 9.40
N THR A 47 2.09 -3.83 9.69
CA THR A 47 1.67 -4.17 11.06
C THR A 47 2.43 -5.37 11.63
N GLY A 48 2.68 -6.41 10.84
CA GLY A 48 3.24 -7.69 11.28
C GLY A 48 4.58 -8.07 10.65
N ALA A 49 5.09 -7.31 9.67
CA ALA A 49 6.31 -7.60 8.92
C ALA A 49 6.32 -8.95 8.16
N THR A 50 5.15 -9.59 8.03
CA THR A 50 4.92 -10.82 7.25
C THR A 50 3.54 -10.74 6.62
N THR A 51 3.33 -11.51 5.55
CA THR A 51 2.03 -11.73 4.92
C THR A 51 1.55 -13.16 5.10
N ASP A 52 0.25 -13.39 4.93
CA ASP A 52 -0.32 -14.73 4.90
C ASP A 52 -0.10 -15.43 3.55
N GLU A 53 0.09 -16.76 3.58
CA GLU A 53 0.41 -17.56 2.40
C GLU A 53 -0.68 -17.53 1.33
N GLU A 54 -1.94 -17.37 1.74
CA GLU A 54 -3.09 -17.31 0.84
C GLU A 54 -3.10 -16.00 0.05
N LEU A 55 -2.79 -14.87 0.69
CA LEU A 55 -2.63 -13.57 0.05
C LEU A 55 -1.47 -13.59 -0.94
N ASP A 56 -0.33 -14.19 -0.56
CA ASP A 56 0.82 -14.36 -1.45
C ASP A 56 0.45 -15.20 -2.68
N ALA A 57 -0.32 -16.28 -2.48
CA ALA A 57 -0.80 -17.13 -3.57
C ALA A 57 -1.79 -16.40 -4.48
N GLN A 58 -2.64 -15.52 -3.95
CA GLN A 58 -3.56 -14.70 -4.75
C GLN A 58 -2.80 -13.65 -5.57
N LEU A 59 -1.85 -12.93 -4.99
CA LEU A 59 -1.05 -11.94 -5.72
C LEU A 59 -0.24 -12.57 -6.86
N LYS A 60 0.30 -13.78 -6.68
CA LYS A 60 1.00 -14.54 -7.73
C LYS A 60 0.15 -14.90 -8.94
N LYS A 61 -1.19 -14.79 -8.83
CA LYS A 61 -2.10 -14.95 -9.99
C LYS A 61 -2.11 -13.71 -10.89
N HIS A 62 -1.73 -12.55 -10.36
CA HIS A 62 -1.79 -11.26 -11.06
C HIS A 62 -0.42 -10.65 -11.34
N LEU A 63 0.57 -10.93 -10.48
CA LEU A 63 1.90 -10.33 -10.52
C LEU A 63 2.96 -11.40 -10.80
N SER A 64 3.95 -11.04 -11.61
CA SER A 64 5.19 -11.79 -11.75
C SER A 64 6.04 -11.70 -10.48
N ASP A 65 7.01 -12.61 -10.33
CA ASP A 65 7.97 -12.57 -9.22
C ASP A 65 8.70 -11.22 -9.13
N ARG A 66 8.98 -10.59 -10.28
CA ARG A 66 9.59 -9.27 -10.33
C ARG A 66 8.66 -8.20 -9.74
N GLU A 67 7.40 -8.18 -10.16
CA GLU A 67 6.42 -7.19 -9.68
C GLU A 67 6.11 -7.38 -8.18
N LEU A 68 6.17 -8.62 -7.68
CA LEU A 68 6.07 -8.91 -6.25
C LEU A 68 7.27 -8.33 -5.46
N VAL A 69 8.49 -8.44 -6.00
CA VAL A 69 9.66 -7.79 -5.40
C VAL A 69 9.49 -6.27 -5.40
N GLU A 70 9.01 -5.69 -6.50
CA GLU A 70 8.76 -4.25 -6.60
C GLU A 70 7.69 -3.78 -5.59
N LEU A 71 6.62 -4.55 -5.40
CA LEU A 71 5.60 -4.29 -4.38
C LEU A 71 6.19 -4.34 -2.96
N ALA A 72 6.96 -5.39 -2.64
CA ALA A 72 7.59 -5.54 -1.33
C ALA A 72 8.57 -4.40 -1.02
N VAL A 73 9.41 -4.03 -1.98
CA VAL A 73 10.36 -2.91 -1.84
C VAL A 73 9.63 -1.58 -1.65
N THR A 74 8.51 -1.37 -2.36
CA THR A 74 7.68 -0.16 -2.22
C THR A 74 7.15 -0.02 -0.80
N VAL A 75 6.55 -1.09 -0.25
CA VAL A 75 6.03 -1.11 1.12
C VAL A 75 7.16 -0.94 2.14
N ALA A 76 8.27 -1.66 1.98
CA ALA A 76 9.42 -1.56 2.87
C ALA A 76 10.02 -0.15 2.90
N THR A 77 10.11 0.52 1.74
CA THR A 77 10.63 1.89 1.63
C THR A 77 9.73 2.89 2.34
N ALA A 78 8.40 2.79 2.17
CA ALA A 78 7.46 3.63 2.91
C ALA A 78 7.62 3.42 4.43
N ASN A 79 7.69 2.16 4.87
CA ASN A 79 7.85 1.82 6.27
C ASN A 79 9.20 2.28 6.86
N ALA A 80 10.29 2.18 6.11
CA ALA A 80 11.60 2.70 6.52
C ALA A 80 11.58 4.23 6.64
N THR A 81 10.97 4.92 5.67
CA THR A 81 10.85 6.38 5.66
C THR A 81 10.08 6.87 6.88
N THR A 82 8.92 6.26 7.17
CA THR A 82 8.14 6.57 8.38
C THR A 82 8.96 6.40 9.66
N ARG A 83 9.72 5.31 9.79
CA ARG A 83 10.58 5.07 10.96
C ARG A 83 11.69 6.11 11.09
N ILE A 84 12.31 6.52 9.98
CA ILE A 84 13.35 7.55 9.96
C ILE A 84 12.77 8.91 10.36
N CYS A 85 11.64 9.33 9.78
CA CYS A 85 10.97 10.59 10.14
C CYS A 85 10.61 10.61 11.63
N ASN A 86 10.03 9.52 12.15
CA ASN A 86 9.68 9.40 13.56
C ASN A 86 10.93 9.48 14.46
N ALA A 87 12.01 8.80 14.10
CA ALA A 87 13.26 8.82 14.87
C ALA A 87 13.89 10.23 14.91
N LEU A 88 13.75 10.99 13.84
CA LEU A 88 14.28 12.35 13.71
C LEU A 88 13.29 13.44 14.19
N LYS A 89 12.07 13.06 14.60
CA LYS A 89 10.97 13.98 14.96
C LYS A 89 10.68 15.00 13.86
N ILE A 90 10.72 14.55 12.61
CA ILE A 90 10.30 15.36 11.47
C ILE A 90 8.77 15.33 11.47
N GLU A 91 8.16 16.49 11.71
CA GLU A 91 6.73 16.68 11.51
C GLU A 91 6.50 16.87 9.99
N GLU A 92 5.48 16.21 9.47
CA GLU A 92 5.03 16.46 8.10
C GLU A 92 4.16 17.71 8.13
N ASP A 93 4.54 18.76 7.39
CA ASP A 93 3.70 19.93 7.10
C ASP A 93 2.46 19.55 6.27
#